data_AF-A0A382C3Q4-F1
#
_entry.id   AF-A0A382C3Q4-F1
#
_cell.length_a   1.000
_cell.length_b   1.000
_cell.length_c   1.000
_cell.angle_alpha   90.00
_cell.angle_beta   90.00
_cell.angle_gamma   90.00
#
_symmetry.space_group_name_H-M   'P 1'
#
loop_
_entity.id
_entity.type
_entity.pdbx_description
1 polymer ?
#
loop_
_entity_poly.entity_id
_entity_poly.type
_entity_poly.pdbx_seq_one_letter_code
_entity_poly.pdbx_strand_id
1 'polypeptide(L)'
;MNDTFFFTEYRDDFEFELLRLWRKSISKAIGVEEDTRLEAVNEHLEFLRSLNHEFIQVALEATSRMVIGFMRVEEHVIRDLFIHVDYQ
;
A
#
# COMPACT_ATOMS: atom_id res chain seq x y z
N MET A 1 6.65 -2.28 -21.29
CA MET A 1 5.72 -1.15 -21.37
C MET A 1 6.45 0.07 -20.82
N ASN A 2 6.16 1.30 -21.27
CA ASN A 2 6.60 2.49 -20.54
C ASN A 2 5.60 2.67 -19.40
N ASP A 3 5.74 1.88 -18.34
CA ASP A 3 4.88 1.95 -17.16
C ASP A 3 5.17 3.27 -16.45
N THR A 4 4.45 4.29 -16.90
CA THR A 4 4.55 5.63 -16.34
C THR A 4 3.69 5.62 -15.09
N PHE A 5 4.28 6.01 -13.97
CA PHE A 5 3.57 6.20 -12.72
C PHE A 5 3.92 7.56 -12.15
N PHE A 6 3.07 8.04 -11.27
CA PHE A 6 3.28 9.29 -10.54
C PHE A 6 2.93 9.07 -9.07
N PHE A 7 3.49 9.92 -8.21
CA PHE A 7 3.20 9.91 -6.79
C PHE A 7 2.12 10.93 -6.45
N THR A 8 1.28 10.59 -5.49
CA THR A 8 0.30 11.49 -4.88
C THR A 8 0.30 11.29 -3.37
N GLU A 9 -0.17 12.30 -2.65
CA GLU A 9 -0.46 12.19 -1.23
C GLU A 9 -1.58 11.17 -0.97
N TYR A 10 -1.59 10.61 0.23
CA TYR A 10 -2.67 9.74 0.69
C TYR A 10 -4.03 10.46 0.69
N ARG A 11 -5.09 9.71 0.38
CA ARG A 11 -6.48 10.14 0.42
C ARG A 11 -7.33 8.99 0.97
N ASP A 12 -8.39 9.32 1.70
CA ASP A 12 -9.26 8.33 2.35
C ASP A 12 -9.88 7.32 1.37
N ASP A 13 -10.08 7.70 0.11
CA ASP A 13 -10.58 6.80 -0.93
C ASP A 13 -9.59 5.70 -1.33
N PHE A 14 -8.31 5.84 -0.99
CA PHE A 14 -7.31 4.80 -1.21
C PHE A 14 -7.22 3.77 -0.08
N GLU A 15 -7.85 3.99 1.08
CA GLU A 15 -7.70 3.17 2.30
C GLU A 15 -7.80 1.66 2.03
N PHE A 16 -8.88 1.23 1.39
CA PHE A 16 -9.12 -0.19 1.09
C PHE A 16 -8.17 -0.74 0.02
N GLU A 17 -7.72 0.10 -0.91
CA GLU A 17 -6.79 -0.31 -1.96
C GLU A 17 -5.37 -0.50 -1.41
N LEU A 18 -4.91 0.41 -0.53
CA LEU A 18 -3.64 0.26 0.19
C LEU A 18 -3.67 -0.97 1.09
N LEU A 19 -4.76 -1.18 1.85
CA LEU A 19 -4.90 -2.35 2.71
C LEU A 19 -4.79 -3.64 1.90
N ARG A 20 -5.50 -3.74 0.78
CA ARG A 20 -5.46 -4.91 -0.11
C ARG A 20 -4.07 -5.12 -0.70
N LEU A 21 -3.42 -4.06 -1.18
CA LEU A 21 -2.08 -4.13 -1.75
C LEU A 21 -1.07 -4.60 -0.71
N TRP A 22 -1.09 -3.97 0.47
CA TRP A 22 -0.19 -4.28 1.57
C TRP A 22 -0.31 -5.75 2.00
N ARG A 23 -1.54 -6.21 2.24
CA ARG A 23 -1.81 -7.59 2.70
C ARG A 23 -1.36 -8.62 1.67
N LYS A 24 -1.64 -8.40 0.38
CA LYS A 24 -1.13 -9.25 -0.71
C LYS A 24 0.40 -9.24 -0.80
N SER A 25 1.01 -8.06 -0.65
CA SER A 25 2.47 -7.91 -0.67
C SER A 25 3.13 -8.69 0.48
N ILE A 26 2.58 -8.62 1.70
CA ILE A 26 3.05 -9.40 2.84
C ILE A 26 2.94 -10.90 2.54
N SER A 27 1.74 -11.37 2.18
CA SER A 27 1.47 -12.79 1.93
C SER A 27 2.42 -13.38 0.88
N LYS A 28 2.65 -12.66 -0.21
CA LYS A 28 3.61 -13.07 -1.25
C LYS A 28 5.05 -13.10 -0.71
N ALA A 29 5.46 -12.09 0.06
CA ALA A 29 6.82 -12.00 0.59
C ALA A 29 7.15 -13.11 1.60
N ILE A 30 6.18 -13.49 2.45
CA ILE A 30 6.37 -14.53 3.46
C ILE A 30 6.00 -15.94 2.96
N GLY A 31 5.44 -16.06 1.75
CA GLY A 31 5.09 -17.34 1.13
C GLY A 31 3.90 -18.04 1.79
N VAL A 32 2.99 -17.30 2.42
CA VAL A 32 1.77 -17.85 3.04
C VAL A 32 0.52 -17.20 2.47
N GLU A 33 -0.59 -17.94 2.47
CA GLU A 33 -1.88 -17.38 2.06
C GLU A 33 -2.31 -16.24 2.99
N GLU A 34 -3.09 -15.30 2.44
CA GLU A 34 -3.61 -14.17 3.18
C GLU A 34 -4.60 -14.63 4.26
N ASP A 35 -4.42 -14.17 5.50
CA ASP A 35 -5.34 -14.45 6.59
C ASP A 35 -6.63 -13.64 6.45
N THR A 36 -7.67 -14.23 5.86
CA THR A 36 -8.93 -13.54 5.55
C THR A 36 -9.89 -13.42 6.74
N ARG A 37 -9.47 -13.80 7.96
CA ARG A 37 -10.31 -13.63 9.16
C ARG A 37 -10.58 -12.15 9.39
N LEU A 38 -11.82 -11.83 9.77
CA LEU A 38 -12.26 -10.45 9.93
C LEU A 38 -11.40 -9.70 10.96
N GLU A 39 -10.98 -10.39 12.01
CA GLU A 39 -10.11 -9.87 13.06
C GLU A 39 -8.75 -9.42 12.48
N ALA A 40 -8.10 -10.27 11.68
CA ALA A 40 -6.82 -9.95 11.05
C ALA A 40 -6.95 -8.80 10.02
N VAL A 41 -8.06 -8.76 9.29
CA VAL A 41 -8.36 -7.65 8.35
C VAL A 41 -8.52 -6.33 9.12
N ASN A 42 -9.29 -6.34 10.20
CA ASN A 42 -9.51 -5.17 11.04
C ASN A 42 -8.23 -4.70 11.73
N GLU A 43 -7.40 -5.61 12.24
CA GLU A 43 -6.11 -5.26 12.86
C GLU A 43 -5.19 -4.51 11.88
N HIS A 44 -5.08 -4.99 10.64
CA HIS A 44 -4.30 -4.30 9.61
C HIS A 44 -4.95 -2.97 9.19
N LEU A 45 -6.27 -2.91 9.10
CA LEU A 45 -6.97 -1.66 8.79
C LEU A 45 -6.71 -0.59 9.87
N GLU A 46 -6.85 -0.96 11.14
CA GLU A 46 -6.59 -0.06 12.27
C GLU A 46 -5.12 0.35 12.34
N PHE A 47 -4.18 -0.55 12.02
CA PHE A 47 -2.78 -0.17 11.87
C PHE A 47 -2.59 0.89 10.78
N LEU A 48 -3.14 0.68 9.58
CA LEU A 48 -3.04 1.64 8.46
C LEU A 48 -3.62 3.02 8.84
N ARG A 49 -4.74 3.04 9.57
CA ARG A 49 -5.37 4.26 10.09
C ARG A 49 -4.57 4.95 11.18
N SER A 50 -3.79 4.18 11.96
CA SER A 50 -2.94 4.73 13.03
C SER A 50 -1.68 5.42 12.52
N LEU A 51 -1.29 5.18 11.25
CA LEU A 51 -0.14 5.84 10.64
C LEU A 51 -0.44 7.33 10.41
N ASN A 52 0.58 8.18 10.51
CA ASN A 52 0.44 9.56 10.05
C ASN A 52 0.40 9.59 8.52
N HIS A 53 -0.78 9.86 7.96
CA HIS A 53 -1.03 9.86 6.53
C HIS A 53 -0.30 10.97 5.76
N GLU A 54 0.16 12.03 6.43
CA GLU A 54 0.99 13.08 5.82
C GLU A 54 2.33 12.53 5.30
N PHE A 55 2.82 11.45 5.90
CA PHE A 55 4.06 10.79 5.48
C PHE A 55 3.85 9.73 4.41
N ILE A 56 2.60 9.43 4.03
CA ILE A 56 2.29 8.40 3.05
C ILE A 56 2.25 8.99 1.64
N GLN A 57 3.06 8.42 0.76
CA GLN A 57 3.08 8.69 -0.66
C GLN A 57 2.59 7.45 -1.42
N VAL A 58 1.61 7.65 -2.28
CA VAL A 58 0.94 6.60 -3.06
C VAL A 58 1.41 6.68 -4.51
N ALA A 59 1.86 5.56 -5.07
CA ALA A 59 2.20 5.43 -6.47
C ALA A 59 0.98 4.96 -7.26
N LEU A 60 0.63 5.71 -8.31
CA LEU A 60 -0.48 5.40 -9.21
C LEU A 60 0.03 5.15 -10.62
N GLU A 61 -0.52 4.13 -11.29
CA GLU A 61 -0.30 3.94 -12.72
C GLU A 61 -0.99 5.06 -13.53
N ALA A 62 -0.31 5.61 -14.53
CA ALA A 62 -0.73 6.84 -15.20
C ALA A 62 -2.07 6.72 -15.95
N THR A 63 -2.38 5.55 -16.49
CA THR A 63 -3.53 5.31 -17.38
C THR A 63 -4.80 4.99 -16.59
N SER A 64 -4.73 3.95 -15.76
CA SER A 64 -5.83 3.38 -14.98
C SER A 64 -6.05 4.10 -13.66
N ARG A 65 -5.05 4.87 -13.19
CA ARG A 65 -5.02 5.47 -11.84
C ARG A 65 -5.11 4.44 -10.71
N MET A 66 -4.81 3.17 -11.01
CA MET A 66 -4.72 2.10 -10.02
C MET A 66 -3.52 2.33 -9.10
N VAL A 67 -3.70 2.03 -7.81
CA VAL A 67 -2.60 2.05 -6.85
C VAL A 67 -1.67 0.87 -7.11
N ILE A 68 -0.40 1.19 -7.39
CA ILE A 68 0.64 0.20 -7.68
C ILE A 68 1.67 0.09 -6.54
N GLY A 69 1.60 0.96 -5.55
CA GLY A 69 2.42 0.89 -4.35
C GLY A 69 2.18 2.09 -3.44
N PHE A 70 2.72 2.02 -2.23
CA PHE A 70 2.83 3.18 -1.36
C PHE A 70 4.06 3.06 -0.46
N MET A 71 4.52 4.19 0.03
CA MET A 71 5.63 4.28 0.97
C MET A 71 5.33 5.29 2.07
N ARG A 72 5.90 5.07 3.25
CA ARG A 72 5.92 6.07 4.32
C ARG A 72 7.32 6.67 4.41
N VAL A 73 7.42 7.99 4.26
CA VAL A 73 8.68 8.74 4.27
C VAL A 73 8.69 9.72 5.43
N GLU A 74 9.61 9.51 6.37
CA GLU A 74 9.79 10.37 7.54
C GLU A 74 11.24 10.82 7.61
N GLU A 75 11.47 12.13 7.76
CA GLU A 75 12.82 12.71 7.91
C GLU A 75 13.78 12.27 6.78
N HIS A 76 13.28 12.18 5.54
CA HIS A 76 14.00 11.69 4.36
C HIS A 76 14.38 10.19 4.39
N VAL A 77 13.79 9.40 5.29
CA VAL A 77 13.97 7.95 5.38
C VAL A 77 12.69 7.23 4.99
N ILE A 78 12.79 6.25 4.10
CA ILE A 78 11.69 5.33 3.80
C ILE A 78 11.54 4.37 4.99
N ARG A 79 10.46 4.51 5.74
CA ARG A 79 10.14 3.66 6.89
C ARG A 79 9.44 2.37 6.47
N ASP A 80 8.50 2.50 5.55
CA ASP A 80 7.72 1.40 5.00
C ASP A 80 7.63 1.54 3.47
N LEU A 81 7.68 0.41 2.77
CA LEU A 81 7.52 0.34 1.31
C LEU A 81 6.74 -0.92 0.95
N PHE A 82 5.62 -0.73 0.25
CA PHE A 82 4.79 -1.82 -0.25
C PHE A 82 4.50 -1.61 -1.74
N ILE A 83 4.73 -2.65 -2.53
CA ILE A 83 4.60 -2.63 -3.98
C ILE A 83 3.60 -3.70 -4.39
N HIS A 84 2.72 -3.36 -5.34
CA HIS A 84 1.77 -4.31 -5.89
C HIS A 84 2.51 -5.52 -6.49
N VAL A 85 2.01 -6.72 -6.21
CA VAL A 85 2.70 -7.99 -6.53
C VAL A 85 3.01 -8.21 -8.01
N ASP A 86 2.22 -7.59 -8.90
CA ASP A 86 2.41 -7.66 -10.36
C ASP A 86 3.45 -6.64 -10.87
N TYR A 87 3.88 -5.72 -10.00
CA TYR A 87 4.91 -4.70 -10.26
C TYR A 87 6.20 -4.99 -9.45
N GLN A 88 6.30 -6.17 -8.83
CA GLN A 88 7.48 -6.66 -8.09
C GLN A 88 8.39 -7.51 -8.97
#